data_AF-A0A923YT90-F1
#
_entry.id   AF-A0A923YT90-F1
#
_cell.length_a   1.000
_cell.length_b   1.000
_cell.length_c   1.000
_cell.angle_alpha   90.00
_cell.angle_beta   90.00
_cell.angle_gamma   90.00
#
_symmetry.space_group_name_H-M   'P 1'
#
loop_
_entity.id
_entity.type
_entity.pdbx_description
1 polymer ?
#
loop_
_entity_poly.entity_id
_entity_poly.type
_entity_poly.pdbx_seq_one_letter_code
_entity_poly.pdbx_strand_id
1 'polypeptide(L)'
;MKNILFLLSLLFVLASCEDVVTIPLNAAAPKLVIDANIKWLKTTNGANQTIKLSLTSDFYSNIIPPANGATVFVTTSANTVYNFIEMASTGEYKCSNFVPAINE
;
A
#
# COMPACT_ATOMS: atom_id res chain seq x y z
N MET A 1 7.01 54.07 9.11
CA MET A 1 8.04 53.37 9.91
C MET A 1 7.43 52.32 10.86
N LYS A 2 6.40 52.64 11.64
CA LYS A 2 5.75 51.68 12.58
C LYS A 2 5.19 50.40 11.90
N ASN A 3 4.62 50.52 10.70
CA ASN A 3 4.06 49.39 9.95
C ASN A 3 5.15 48.45 9.39
N ILE A 4 6.32 48.99 9.05
CA ILE A 4 7.47 48.21 8.59
C ILE A 4 8.09 47.40 9.74
N LEU A 5 8.16 47.98 10.94
CA LEU A 5 8.64 47.27 12.14
C LEU A 5 7.72 46.10 12.51
N PHE A 6 6.41 46.28 12.35
CA PHE A 6 5.43 45.22 12.61
C PHE A 6 5.56 44.06 11.61
N LEU A 7 5.80 44.39 10.33
CA LEU A 7 6.01 43.39 9.29
C LEU A 7 7.31 42.59 9.50
N LEU A 8 8.38 43.26 9.96
CA LEU A 8 9.66 42.62 10.29
C LEU A 8 9.55 41.66 11.48
N SER A 9 8.76 42.03 12.49
CA SER A 9 8.46 41.18 13.65
C SER A 9 7.70 39.91 13.24
N LEU A 10 6.71 40.05 12.36
CA LEU A 10 5.92 38.91 11.88
C LEU A 10 6.76 37.92 11.07
N LEU A 11 7.73 38.42 10.28
CA LEU A 11 8.65 37.59 9.52
C LEU A 11 9.56 36.73 10.41
N PHE A 12 9.93 37.24 11.59
CA PHE A 12 10.80 36.55 12.54
C PHE A 12 10.08 35.38 13.24
N VAL A 13 8.77 35.50 13.46
CA VAL A 13 7.94 34.42 14.04
C VAL A 13 7.73 33.27 13.05
N LEU A 14 7.73 33.57 11.75
CA LEU A 14 7.56 32.57 10.68
C LEU A 14 8.88 31.88 10.29
N ALA A 15 10.03 32.36 10.79
CA ALA A 15 11.35 31.81 10.52
C ALA A 15 11.80 30.88 11.65
N SER A 16 11.04 29.82 11.95
CA SER A 16 11.51 28.76 12.85
C SER A 16 12.44 27.82 12.08
N CYS A 17 13.70 27.72 12.52
CA CYS A 17 14.62 26.70 12.02
C CYS A 17 14.30 25.38 12.73
N GLU A 18 13.89 24.37 11.98
CA GLU A 18 13.72 23.02 12.50
C GLU A 18 15.03 22.24 12.29
N ASP A 19 15.55 21.63 13.34
CA ASP A 19 16.70 20.73 13.25
C ASP A 19 16.20 19.29 13.08
N VAL A 20 16.44 18.71 11.90
CA VAL A 20 15.99 17.35 11.58
C VAL A 20 16.98 16.35 12.14
N VAL A 21 16.60 15.69 13.24
CA VAL A 21 17.39 14.59 13.79
C VAL A 21 17.16 13.31 12.97
N THR A 22 18.24 12.76 12.40
CA THR A 22 18.21 11.43 11.78
C THR A 22 18.70 10.41 12.79
N ILE A 23 17.84 9.45 13.14
CA ILE A 23 18.19 8.37 14.06
C ILE A 23 18.70 7.20 13.21
N PRO A 24 19.92 6.68 13.46
CA PRO A 24 20.37 5.47 12.80
C PRO A 24 19.47 4.30 13.24
N LEU A 25 18.76 3.71 12.29
CA LEU A 25 17.89 2.55 12.52
C LEU A 25 18.52 1.32 11.88
N ASN A 26 18.36 0.17 12.52
CA ASN A 26 18.75 -1.11 11.94
C ASN A 26 17.73 -1.51 10.86
N ALA A 27 18.21 -1.80 9.66
CA ALA A 27 17.39 -2.43 8.63
C ALA A 27 17.06 -3.88 9.04
N ALA A 28 15.81 -4.29 8.83
CA ALA A 28 15.37 -5.66 9.00
C ALA A 28 15.25 -6.33 7.63
N ALA A 29 15.37 -7.66 7.59
CA ALA A 29 15.09 -8.41 6.36
C ALA A 29 13.66 -8.12 5.88
N PRO A 30 13.44 -7.87 4.57
CA PRO A 30 12.11 -7.59 4.03
C PRO A 30 11.12 -8.72 4.33
N LYS A 31 9.90 -8.36 4.77
CA LYS A 31 8.81 -9.28 5.06
C LYS A 31 7.74 -9.17 3.97
N LEU A 32 7.10 -10.30 3.65
CA LEU A 32 5.95 -10.32 2.74
C LEU A 32 4.73 -9.64 3.37
N VAL A 33 4.12 -8.74 2.62
CA VAL A 33 2.88 -8.04 2.94
C VAL A 33 1.84 -8.46 1.89
N ILE A 34 0.66 -8.86 2.36
CA ILE A 34 -0.42 -9.36 1.52
C ILE A 34 -1.65 -8.47 1.74
N ASP A 35 -2.08 -7.75 0.70
CA ASP A 35 -3.36 -7.05 0.65
C ASP A 35 -4.32 -7.86 -0.23
N ALA A 36 -5.17 -8.66 0.41
CA ALA A 36 -6.05 -9.64 -0.24
C ALA A 36 -7.54 -9.37 0.03
N ASN A 37 -7.95 -8.11 0.11
CA ASN A 37 -9.34 -7.77 0.34
C ASN A 37 -10.23 -8.12 -0.87
N ILE A 38 -11.07 -9.15 -0.74
CA ILE A 38 -12.09 -9.47 -1.73
C ILE A 38 -13.26 -8.50 -1.58
N LYS A 39 -13.45 -7.62 -2.56
CA LYS A 39 -14.47 -6.57 -2.53
C LYS A 39 -15.52 -6.87 -3.58
N TRP A 40 -16.76 -7.03 -3.14
CA TRP A 40 -17.90 -7.12 -4.02
C TRP A 40 -18.71 -5.81 -3.98
N LEU A 41 -18.55 -5.00 -5.02
CA LEU A 41 -19.36 -3.81 -5.19
C LEU A 41 -20.80 -4.21 -5.55
N LYS A 42 -21.78 -3.72 -4.80
CA LYS A 42 -23.20 -3.90 -5.10
C LYS A 42 -23.47 -3.51 -6.55
N THR A 43 -24.40 -4.23 -7.20
CA THR A 43 -24.78 -4.08 -8.62
C THR A 43 -23.72 -4.52 -9.64
N THR A 44 -22.56 -5.05 -9.22
CA THR A 44 -21.57 -5.70 -10.10
C THR A 44 -21.61 -7.22 -9.95
N ASN A 45 -21.03 -7.95 -10.91
CA ASN A 45 -20.85 -9.41 -10.80
C ASN A 45 -19.75 -9.82 -9.80
N GLY A 46 -18.91 -8.88 -9.35
CA GLY A 46 -17.80 -9.13 -8.43
C GLY A 46 -16.73 -10.10 -8.93
N ALA A 47 -16.67 -10.39 -10.23
CA ALA A 47 -15.77 -11.42 -10.76
C ALA A 47 -14.32 -10.98 -10.87
N ASN A 48 -14.09 -9.68 -11.00
CA ASN A 48 -12.76 -9.09 -11.07
C ASN A 48 -12.26 -8.78 -9.66
N GLN A 49 -11.29 -9.56 -9.20
CA GLN A 49 -10.64 -9.40 -7.91
C GLN A 49 -9.14 -9.14 -8.11
N THR A 50 -8.54 -8.41 -7.18
CA THR A 50 -7.12 -8.09 -7.17
C THR A 50 -6.55 -8.33 -5.79
N ILE A 51 -5.43 -9.05 -5.73
CA ILE A 51 -4.63 -9.25 -4.53
C ILE A 51 -3.26 -8.62 -4.81
N LYS A 52 -2.76 -7.79 -3.89
CA LYS A 52 -1.46 -7.14 -4.02
C LYS A 52 -0.47 -7.72 -3.02
N LEU A 53 0.68 -8.16 -3.52
CA LEU A 53 1.79 -8.65 -2.71
C LEU A 53 2.94 -7.63 -2.81
N SER A 54 3.48 -7.24 -1.67
CA SER A 54 4.67 -6.38 -1.59
C SER A 54 5.62 -6.86 -0.50
N LEU A 55 6.82 -6.31 -0.48
CA LEU A 55 7.76 -6.49 0.61
C LEU A 55 7.81 -5.22 1.47
N THR A 56 8.06 -5.38 2.77
CA THR A 56 8.37 -4.23 3.63
C THR A 56 9.66 -3.57 3.18
N SER A 57 9.74 -2.25 3.33
CA SER A 57 10.91 -1.44 3.01
C SER A 57 11.52 -0.84 4.27
N ASP A 58 12.71 -0.26 4.13
CA ASP A 58 13.38 0.46 5.20
C ASP A 58 12.57 1.69 5.64
N PHE A 59 12.71 2.08 6.91
CA PHE A 59 11.92 3.17 7.51
C PHE A 59 12.01 4.50 6.75
N TYR A 60 13.20 4.84 6.23
CA TYR A 60 13.43 6.07 5.48
C TYR A 60 13.24 5.92 3.96
N SER A 61 12.86 4.73 3.50
CA SER A 61 12.61 4.47 2.07
C SER A 61 11.15 4.74 1.73
N ASN A 62 10.93 5.45 0.62
CA ASN A 62 9.60 5.67 0.05
C ASN A 62 9.24 4.63 -1.03
N ILE A 63 10.12 3.65 -1.27
CA ILE A 63 9.92 2.61 -2.27
C ILE A 63 9.30 1.40 -1.59
N ILE A 64 8.17 0.92 -2.10
CA ILE A 64 7.54 -0.33 -1.68
C ILE A 64 7.84 -1.39 -2.75
N PRO A 65 8.76 -2.33 -2.53
CA PRO A 65 9.10 -3.34 -3.54
C PRO A 65 7.92 -4.30 -3.78
N PRO A 66 7.60 -4.64 -5.03
CA PRO A 66 6.59 -5.65 -5.31
C PRO A 66 7.13 -7.06 -5.04
N ALA A 67 6.26 -7.99 -4.66
CA ALA A 67 6.60 -9.39 -4.51
C ALA A 67 6.10 -10.19 -5.72
N ASN A 68 7.03 -10.48 -6.63
CA ASN A 68 6.75 -11.05 -7.96
C ASN A 68 6.98 -12.57 -8.01
N GLY A 69 6.36 -13.24 -8.97
CA GLY A 69 6.54 -14.67 -9.21
C GLY A 69 5.91 -15.60 -8.16
N ALA A 70 5.02 -15.09 -7.32
CA ALA A 70 4.31 -15.91 -6.34
C ALA A 70 3.19 -16.74 -7.00
N THR A 71 2.85 -17.87 -6.38
CA THR A 71 1.63 -18.61 -6.70
C THR A 71 0.52 -18.12 -5.76
N VAL A 72 -0.48 -17.45 -6.30
CA VAL A 72 -1.58 -16.85 -5.52
C VAL A 72 -2.90 -17.49 -5.91
N PHE A 73 -3.61 -18.02 -4.92
CA PHE A 73 -4.94 -18.56 -5.10
C PHE A 73 -5.78 -18.37 -3.83
N VAL A 74 -7.09 -18.33 -4.01
CA VAL A 74 -8.09 -18.35 -2.93
C VAL A 74 -8.87 -19.64 -3.04
N THR A 75 -9.04 -20.33 -1.91
CA THR A 75 -9.87 -21.53 -1.81
C THR A 75 -11.10 -21.23 -0.99
N THR A 76 -12.26 -21.56 -1.50
CA THR A 76 -13.54 -21.35 -0.83
C THR A 76 -13.89 -22.48 0.13
N SER A 77 -14.92 -22.30 0.95
CA SER A 77 -15.46 -23.35 1.84
C SER A 77 -15.96 -24.59 1.07
N ALA A 78 -16.32 -24.44 -0.20
CA ALA A 78 -16.69 -25.53 -1.11
C ALA A 78 -15.48 -26.19 -1.82
N ASN A 79 -14.25 -25.83 -1.44
CA ASN A 79 -12.99 -26.26 -2.07
C ASN A 79 -12.81 -25.80 -3.53
N THR A 80 -13.55 -24.79 -3.97
CA THR A 80 -13.32 -24.17 -5.28
C THR A 80 -12.07 -23.30 -5.20
N VAL A 81 -11.17 -23.43 -6.17
CA VAL A 81 -9.91 -22.68 -6.23
C VAL A 81 -9.96 -21.61 -7.32
N TYR A 82 -9.68 -20.37 -6.94
CA TYR A 82 -9.53 -19.24 -7.86
C TYR A 82 -8.07 -18.81 -7.91
N ASN A 83 -7.45 -18.94 -9.08
CA ASN A 83 -6.07 -18.52 -9.30
C ASN A 83 -6.01 -17.03 -9.63
N PHE A 84 -5.00 -16.35 -9.10
CA PHE A 84 -4.70 -14.95 -9.39
C PHE A 84 -3.37 -14.88 -10.15
N ILE A 85 -3.38 -14.22 -11.30
CA ILE A 85 -2.23 -14.14 -12.20
C ILE A 85 -1.57 -12.77 -12.08
N GLU A 86 -0.25 -12.77 -11.95
CA GLU A 86 0.53 -11.54 -11.83
C GLU A 86 0.46 -10.68 -13.10
N MET A 87 0.32 -9.37 -12.91
CA MET A 87 0.34 -8.38 -13.97
C MET A 87 1.73 -7.76 -14.08
N ALA A 88 2.46 -8.05 -15.16
CA ALA A 88 3.66 -7.31 -15.57
C ALA A 88 4.68 -7.00 -14.46
N SER A 89 4.88 -7.92 -13.50
CA SER A 89 5.83 -7.76 -12.39
C SER A 89 5.53 -6.58 -11.43
N THR A 90 4.26 -6.20 -11.31
CA THR A 90 3.82 -5.11 -10.41
C THR A 90 3.53 -5.58 -8.98
N GLY A 91 3.56 -6.89 -8.72
CA GLY A 91 3.04 -7.47 -7.48
C GLY A 91 1.52 -7.44 -7.37
N GLU A 92 0.79 -7.01 -8.40
CA GLU A 92 -0.67 -7.15 -8.49
C GLU A 92 -1.04 -8.45 -9.18
N TYR A 93 -1.81 -9.28 -8.49
CA TYR A 93 -2.32 -10.55 -8.98
C TYR A 93 -3.82 -10.41 -9.19
N LYS A 94 -4.31 -10.76 -10.39
CA LYS A 94 -5.71 -10.54 -10.80
C LYS A 94 -6.42 -11.85 -11.11
N CYS A 95 -7.68 -11.91 -10.73
CA CYS A 95 -8.62 -12.98 -11.05
C CYS A 95 -9.84 -12.33 -11.71
N SER A 96 -10.31 -12.88 -12.83
CA SER A 96 -11.45 -12.34 -13.60
C SER A 96 -12.67 -13.26 -13.61
N ASN A 97 -12.56 -14.43 -12.99
CA ASN A 97 -13.60 -15.46 -12.94
C ASN A 97 -14.03 -15.80 -11.51
N PHE A 98 -13.75 -14.91 -10.54
CA PHE A 98 -14.17 -15.09 -9.16
C PHE A 98 -15.71 -15.14 -9.07
N VAL A 99 -16.27 -16.01 -8.25
CA VAL A 99 -17.72 -16.06 -8.02
C VAL A 99 -17.96 -15.69 -6.57
N PRO A 100 -18.41 -14.45 -6.26
CA PRO A 100 -18.62 -14.04 -4.89
C PRO A 100 -19.88 -14.69 -4.30
N ALA A 101 -19.81 -15.07 -3.03
CA ALA A 101 -20.98 -15.47 -2.24
C ALA A 101 -21.00 -14.73 -0.89
N ILE A 102 -22.19 -14.62 -0.31
CA ILE A 102 -22.37 -13.99 1.01
C ILE A 102 -22.07 -15.05 2.07
N ASN A 103 -21.32 -14.65 3.12
CA ASN A 103 -20.84 -15.52 4.20
C ASN A 103 -19.81 -16.57 3.74
N GLU A 104 -18.94 -16.17 2.82
CA GLU A 104 -17.77 -16.94 2.37
C GLU A 104 -16.46 -16.39 2.94
#